data_AF-A0A2E6TTE7-F1
#
_entry.id   AF-A0A2E6TTE7-F1
#
_cell.length_a   1.000
_cell.length_b   1.000
_cell.length_c   1.000
_cell.angle_alpha   90.00
_cell.angle_beta   90.00
_cell.angle_gamma   90.00
#
_symmetry.space_group_name_H-M   'P 1'
#
loop_
_entity.id
_entity.type
_entity.pdbx_description
1 polymer ?
#
loop_
_entity_poly.entity_id
_entity_poly.type
_entity_poly.pdbx_seq_one_letter_code
_entity_poly.pdbx_strand_id
1 'polypeptide(L)'
;MRARRQFNMSTGFTLLEMLAVVAIVAILVGILVPVIAKQKIKAKATLARTDCSAIANAITQYHMDNSSRFPLLSRRKAGDRYDGGMTRGGDITFSLHDNSPIGRKPFTSDMMIILSGLDIPSADGQKINPGNALGGSKGAYLKSELTNDREKEGLGPDGIYRDPFGNPYVVTVDKSGDDRCWDMFYGAKEVSGTGPDQKLDGGADDMPAIGQHGLMKVVNGANVGYVLQGKAMVWSAGPDREISPGAGALMDKNYDNIIGW
;
A
#
# COMPACT_ATOMS: atom_id res chain seq x y z
N MET A 1 -32.39 -62.44 -50.76
CA MET A 1 -31.80 -61.88 -49.53
C MET A 1 -32.39 -60.49 -49.30
N ARG A 2 -33.15 -60.26 -48.21
CA ARG A 2 -33.71 -58.93 -47.87
C ARG A 2 -32.83 -58.29 -46.80
N ALA A 3 -32.22 -57.14 -47.12
CA ALA A 3 -31.39 -56.38 -46.20
C ALA A 3 -32.25 -55.78 -45.06
N ARG A 4 -31.91 -56.10 -43.82
CA ARG A 4 -32.49 -55.47 -42.61
C ARG A 4 -31.89 -54.07 -42.46
N ARG A 5 -32.68 -53.04 -42.72
CA ARG A 5 -32.31 -51.65 -42.45
C ARG A 5 -32.40 -51.42 -40.94
N GLN A 6 -31.26 -51.27 -40.26
CA GLN A 6 -31.21 -50.85 -38.86
C GLN A 6 -31.72 -49.40 -38.78
N PHE A 7 -32.85 -49.19 -38.09
CA PHE A 7 -33.26 -47.85 -37.68
C PHE A 7 -32.30 -47.38 -36.59
N ASN A 8 -31.38 -46.48 -36.94
CA ASN A 8 -30.64 -45.73 -35.93
C ASN A 8 -31.65 -44.84 -35.20
N MET A 9 -32.03 -45.23 -33.98
CA MET A 9 -32.81 -44.36 -33.10
C MET A 9 -31.88 -43.25 -32.63
N SER A 10 -31.86 -42.13 -33.36
CA SER A 10 -31.28 -40.89 -32.86
C SER A 10 -32.17 -40.41 -31.71
N THR A 11 -31.74 -40.66 -30.47
CA THR A 11 -32.32 -40.07 -29.28
C THR A 11 -32.05 -38.57 -29.32
N GLY A 12 -33.10 -37.77 -29.57
CA GLY A 12 -33.03 -36.31 -29.51
C GLY A 12 -33.09 -35.81 -28.07
N PHE A 13 -32.36 -34.75 -27.77
CA PHE A 13 -32.44 -34.05 -26.48
C PHE A 13 -33.84 -33.45 -26.29
N THR A 14 -34.41 -33.63 -25.11
CA THR A 14 -35.66 -32.97 -24.73
C THR A 14 -35.40 -31.54 -24.25
N LEU A 15 -36.37 -30.63 -24.46
CA LEU A 15 -36.31 -29.27 -23.90
C LEU A 15 -36.18 -29.28 -22.38
N LEU A 16 -36.79 -30.27 -21.71
CA LEU A 16 -36.72 -30.44 -20.26
C LEU A 16 -35.29 -30.73 -19.78
N GLU A 17 -34.56 -31.62 -20.48
CA GLU A 17 -33.17 -31.93 -20.14
C GLU A 17 -32.28 -30.71 -20.29
N MET A 18 -32.43 -29.96 -21.38
CA MET A 18 -31.67 -28.71 -21.56
C MET A 18 -32.04 -27.65 -20.53
N LEU A 19 -33.33 -27.53 -20.16
CA LEU A 19 -33.79 -26.60 -19.13
C LEU A 19 -33.21 -26.92 -17.75
N ALA A 20 -33.22 -28.20 -17.36
CA ALA A 20 -32.66 -28.64 -16.09
C ALA A 20 -31.15 -28.35 -15.99
N VAL A 21 -30.41 -28.57 -17.08
CA VAL A 21 -28.96 -28.32 -17.12
C VAL A 21 -28.65 -26.84 -16.94
N VAL A 22 -29.33 -25.95 -17.69
CA VAL A 22 -29.06 -24.51 -17.55
C VAL A 22 -29.50 -23.98 -16.19
N ALA A 23 -30.56 -24.53 -15.59
CA ALA A 23 -30.98 -24.18 -14.24
C ALA A 23 -29.92 -24.53 -13.19
N ILE A 24 -29.33 -25.73 -13.27
CA ILE A 24 -28.25 -26.15 -12.35
C ILE A 24 -27.00 -25.28 -12.56
N VAL A 25 -26.60 -25.02 -13.81
CA VAL A 25 -25.45 -24.15 -14.10
C VAL A 25 -25.66 -22.74 -13.56
N ALA A 26 -26.87 -22.17 -13.70
CA ALA A 26 -27.19 -20.85 -13.19
C ALA A 26 -27.05 -20.78 -11.65
N ILE A 27 -27.49 -21.81 -10.92
CA ILE A 27 -27.33 -21.89 -9.47
C ILE A 27 -25.85 -21.95 -9.09
N LEU A 28 -25.07 -22.81 -9.77
CA LEU A 28 -23.63 -22.96 -9.51
C LEU A 28 -22.88 -21.65 -9.75
N VAL A 29 -23.13 -20.99 -10.89
CA VAL A 29 -22.52 -19.69 -11.22
C VAL A 29 -22.96 -18.62 -10.22
N GLY A 30 -24.23 -18.62 -9.81
CA GLY A 30 -24.77 -17.68 -8.82
C GLY A 30 -24.04 -17.71 -7.48
N ILE A 31 -23.61 -18.89 -7.02
CA ILE A 31 -22.82 -19.03 -5.79
C ILE A 31 -21.34 -18.71 -6.04
N LEU A 32 -20.81 -19.08 -7.20
CA LEU A 32 -19.39 -18.99 -7.50
C LEU A 32 -18.89 -17.54 -7.69
N VAL A 33 -19.65 -16.70 -8.38
CA VAL A 33 -19.26 -15.31 -8.70
C VAL A 33 -18.94 -14.46 -7.46
N PRO A 34 -19.80 -14.36 -6.42
CA PRO A 34 -19.49 -13.56 -5.23
C PRO A 34 -18.30 -14.11 -4.44
N VAL A 35 -18.10 -15.43 -4.43
CA VAL A 35 -16.96 -16.06 -3.77
C VAL A 35 -15.66 -15.68 -4.48
N ILE A 36 -15.61 -15.79 -5.81
CA ILE A 36 -14.43 -15.38 -6.59
C ILE A 36 -14.12 -13.90 -6.39
N ALA A 37 -15.12 -13.03 -6.38
CA ALA A 37 -14.93 -11.59 -6.16
C ALA A 37 -14.24 -11.31 -4.81
N LYS A 38 -14.70 -11.96 -3.72
CA LYS A 38 -14.08 -11.83 -2.40
C LYS A 38 -12.65 -12.37 -2.36
N GLN A 39 -12.38 -13.50 -3.02
CA GLN A 39 -11.02 -14.06 -3.07
C GLN A 39 -10.06 -13.17 -3.85
N LYS A 40 -10.51 -12.52 -4.93
CA LYS A 40 -9.70 -11.55 -5.67
C LYS A 40 -9.27 -10.37 -4.80
N ILE A 41 -10.17 -9.81 -4.00
CA ILE A 41 -9.84 -8.72 -3.06
C ILE A 41 -8.80 -9.18 -2.03
N LYS A 42 -8.97 -10.38 -1.45
CA LYS A 42 -7.99 -10.95 -0.51
C LYS A 42 -6.61 -11.17 -1.14
N ALA A 43 -6.57 -11.67 -2.38
CA ALA A 43 -5.32 -11.85 -3.12
C ALA A 43 -4.62 -10.52 -3.37
N LYS A 44 -5.37 -9.49 -3.81
CA LYS A 44 -4.87 -8.12 -3.97
C LYS A 44 -4.34 -7.55 -2.66
N ALA A 45 -5.04 -7.75 -1.54
CA ALA A 45 -4.58 -7.28 -0.24
C ALA A 45 -3.30 -7.99 0.24
N THR A 46 -3.16 -9.29 -0.08
CA THR A 46 -1.95 -10.07 0.22
C THR A 46 -0.75 -9.58 -0.59
N LEU A 47 -0.97 -9.27 -1.88
CA LEU A 47 0.06 -8.68 -2.73
C LEU A 47 0.48 -7.32 -2.18
N ALA A 48 -0.46 -6.43 -1.85
CA ALA A 48 -0.16 -5.13 -1.26
C ALA A 48 0.65 -5.23 0.04
N ARG A 49 0.34 -6.20 0.91
CA ARG A 49 1.12 -6.44 2.13
C ARG A 49 2.55 -6.89 1.84
N THR A 50 2.71 -7.72 0.80
CA THR A 50 4.03 -8.19 0.35
C THR A 50 4.84 -7.02 -0.18
N ASP A 51 4.22 -6.13 -0.97
CA ASP A 51 4.84 -4.92 -1.48
C ASP A 51 5.24 -3.96 -0.34
N CYS A 52 4.38 -3.72 0.65
CA CYS A 52 4.73 -2.89 1.82
C CYS A 52 6.02 -3.40 2.50
N SER A 53 6.09 -4.71 2.75
CA SER A 53 7.26 -5.35 3.35
C SER A 53 8.49 -5.27 2.44
N ALA A 54 8.31 -5.45 1.13
CA ALA A 54 9.39 -5.32 0.15
C ALA A 54 9.94 -3.89 0.09
N ILE A 55 9.08 -2.88 0.14
CA ILE A 55 9.46 -1.46 0.18
C ILE A 55 10.23 -1.16 1.47
N ALA A 56 9.72 -1.57 2.64
CA ALA A 56 10.39 -1.35 3.93
C ALA A 56 11.79 -1.99 3.97
N ASN A 57 11.91 -3.22 3.45
CA ASN A 57 13.17 -3.91 3.32
C ASN A 57 14.12 -3.22 2.34
N ALA A 58 13.62 -2.77 1.18
CA ALA A 58 14.41 -2.05 0.17
C ALA A 58 14.97 -0.74 0.74
N ILE A 59 14.18 0.01 1.51
CA ILE A 59 14.62 1.22 2.20
C ILE A 59 15.73 0.90 3.21
N THR A 60 15.53 -0.14 4.03
CA THR A 60 16.50 -0.55 5.05
C THR A 60 17.82 -0.99 4.42
N GLN A 61 17.76 -1.80 3.35
CA GLN A 61 18.94 -2.23 2.60
C GLN A 61 19.67 -1.05 1.95
N TYR A 62 18.93 -0.14 1.30
CA TYR A 62 19.50 1.07 0.74
C TYR A 62 20.21 1.90 1.81
N HIS A 63 19.57 2.11 2.96
CA HIS A 63 20.13 2.87 4.08
C HIS A 63 21.46 2.25 4.57
N MET A 64 21.53 0.93 4.67
CA MET A 64 22.76 0.21 5.05
C MET A 64 23.87 0.36 3.99
N ASP A 65 23.51 0.25 2.71
CA ASP A 65 24.48 0.22 1.62
C ASP A 65 24.97 1.61 1.16
N ASN A 66 24.31 2.70 1.61
CA ASN A 66 24.55 4.06 1.14
C ASN A 66 24.85 5.04 2.29
N SER A 67 25.67 4.61 3.26
CA SER A 67 26.18 5.44 4.35
C SER A 67 25.06 6.09 5.20
N SER A 68 24.05 5.31 5.56
CA SER A 68 22.91 5.75 6.37
C SER A 68 22.08 6.87 5.74
N ARG A 69 22.12 6.97 4.40
CA ARG A 69 21.27 7.90 3.65
C ARG A 69 20.00 7.20 3.23
N PHE A 70 18.86 7.86 3.39
CA PHE A 70 17.61 7.41 2.80
C PHE A 70 17.57 7.70 1.29
N PRO A 71 16.83 6.88 0.51
CA PRO A 71 16.62 7.06 -0.93
C PRO A 71 15.76 8.30 -1.23
N LEU A 72 16.34 9.48 -1.04
CA LEU A 72 15.67 10.77 -1.23
C LEU A 72 16.52 11.66 -2.13
N LEU A 73 15.88 12.38 -3.05
CA LEU A 73 16.56 13.38 -3.87
C LEU A 73 16.91 14.60 -3.02
N SER A 74 18.20 14.95 -2.99
CA SER A 74 18.67 16.21 -2.40
C SER A 74 18.30 17.44 -3.25
N ARG A 75 17.69 17.25 -4.43
CA ARG A 75 17.48 18.28 -5.46
C ARG A 75 15.99 18.45 -5.78
N ARG A 76 15.37 19.38 -5.07
CA ARG A 76 14.22 20.16 -5.55
C ARG A 76 14.52 21.64 -5.24
N LYS A 77 14.15 22.56 -6.15
CA LYS A 77 14.77 23.90 -6.24
C LYS A 77 14.57 24.71 -4.95
N ALA A 78 15.52 25.58 -4.61
CA ALA A 78 15.32 26.57 -3.56
C ALA A 78 14.09 27.43 -3.92
N GLY A 79 13.04 27.35 -3.11
CA GLY A 79 11.74 27.99 -3.38
C GLY A 79 10.57 27.00 -3.52
N ASP A 80 10.84 25.71 -3.70
CA ASP A 80 9.84 24.70 -3.36
C ASP A 80 9.58 24.84 -1.85
N ARG A 81 8.37 25.26 -1.48
CA ARG A 81 7.92 25.26 -0.09
C ARG A 81 7.97 23.81 0.39
N TYR A 82 9.12 23.39 0.91
CA TYR A 82 9.17 22.54 2.09
C TYR A 82 8.57 23.36 3.23
N ASP A 83 7.27 23.63 3.14
CA ASP A 83 6.51 23.77 4.37
C ASP A 83 6.58 22.37 4.97
N GLY A 84 7.39 22.25 6.03
CA GLY A 84 8.01 21.00 6.46
C GLY A 84 7.05 19.82 6.33
N GLY A 85 7.46 18.80 5.56
CA GLY A 85 6.82 17.49 5.67
C GLY A 85 6.74 17.20 7.17
N MET A 86 5.52 17.14 7.69
CA MET A 86 5.28 17.24 9.13
C MET A 86 6.20 16.25 9.83
N THR A 87 7.19 16.79 10.52
CA THR A 87 8.14 15.99 11.28
C THR A 87 7.43 15.67 12.58
N ARG A 88 7.03 14.42 12.74
CA ARG A 88 6.65 13.91 14.05
C ARG A 88 7.84 13.11 14.56
N GLY A 89 8.34 13.48 15.73
CA GLY A 89 9.57 12.87 16.26
C GLY A 89 10.86 13.14 15.46
N GLY A 90 10.83 13.91 14.36
CA GLY A 90 11.99 14.12 13.48
C GLY A 90 11.96 13.33 12.17
N ASP A 91 10.92 12.53 11.95
CA ASP A 91 10.78 11.64 10.80
C ASP A 91 9.96 12.23 9.67
N ILE A 92 9.99 11.58 8.50
CA ILE A 92 9.26 12.07 7.32
C ILE A 92 8.32 11.00 6.80
N THR A 93 7.03 11.34 6.75
CA THR A 93 6.00 10.61 6.03
C THR A 93 5.83 11.18 4.61
N PHE A 94 6.05 10.33 3.63
CA PHE A 94 5.79 10.54 2.20
C PHE A 94 4.43 9.93 1.88
N SER A 95 3.49 10.73 1.40
CA SER A 95 2.11 10.27 1.30
C SER A 95 1.31 10.82 0.13
N LEU A 96 0.13 10.19 0.05
CA LEU A 96 -1.15 10.54 -0.56
C LEU A 96 -1.25 11.95 -1.15
N HIS A 97 -1.73 11.95 -2.40
CA HIS A 97 -2.04 13.06 -3.31
C HIS A 97 -2.39 14.41 -2.67
N ASP A 98 -2.38 15.50 -3.48
CA ASP A 98 -2.54 16.90 -3.03
C ASP A 98 -3.74 17.21 -2.08
N ASN A 99 -4.71 16.30 -1.91
CA ASN A 99 -5.91 16.45 -1.05
C ASN A 99 -6.01 15.39 0.07
N SER A 100 -4.88 14.85 0.55
CA SER A 100 -4.90 13.82 1.60
C SER A 100 -5.46 14.31 2.95
N PRO A 101 -6.24 13.50 3.70
CA PRO A 101 -6.67 13.78 5.07
C PRO A 101 -5.52 14.00 6.07
N ILE A 102 -4.31 13.54 5.74
CA ILE A 102 -3.09 13.74 6.55
C ILE A 102 -2.24 14.95 6.07
N GLY A 103 -2.80 15.79 5.19
CA GLY A 103 -2.23 17.02 4.65
C GLY A 103 -1.37 16.84 3.38
N ARG A 104 -0.95 17.93 2.73
CA ARG A 104 -0.06 17.89 1.55
C ARG A 104 1.35 17.45 1.97
N LYS A 105 1.92 16.44 1.32
CA LYS A 105 3.20 15.79 1.72
C LYS A 105 4.10 15.55 0.51
N PRO A 106 5.43 15.38 0.71
CA PRO A 106 6.31 14.99 -0.37
C PRO A 106 5.86 13.64 -0.94
N PHE A 107 5.84 13.52 -2.26
CA PHE A 107 5.46 12.30 -2.94
C PHE A 107 6.54 11.22 -2.75
N THR A 108 6.12 9.96 -2.63
CA THR A 108 7.01 8.79 -2.66
C THR A 108 7.75 8.62 -3.98
N SER A 109 7.46 9.44 -5.01
CA SER A 109 7.94 9.21 -6.36
C SER A 109 9.46 9.15 -6.49
N ASP A 110 10.17 10.12 -5.92
CA ASP A 110 11.63 10.16 -5.92
C ASP A 110 12.23 8.91 -5.27
N MET A 111 11.63 8.49 -4.15
CA MET A 111 12.05 7.31 -3.41
C MET A 111 11.86 6.03 -4.23
N MET A 112 10.69 5.86 -4.83
CA MET A 112 10.35 4.67 -5.61
C MET A 112 11.19 4.58 -6.88
N ILE A 113 11.52 5.71 -7.49
CA ILE A 113 12.43 5.78 -8.64
C ILE A 113 13.84 5.33 -8.27
N ILE A 114 14.37 5.81 -7.13
CA ILE A 114 15.70 5.44 -6.63
C ILE A 114 15.75 3.95 -6.27
N LEU A 115 14.74 3.46 -5.55
CA LEU A 115 14.69 2.08 -5.10
C LEU A 115 14.47 1.10 -6.25
N SER A 116 13.63 1.45 -7.23
CA SER A 116 13.39 0.60 -8.41
C SER A 116 14.55 0.62 -9.40
N GLY A 117 15.35 1.67 -9.40
CA GLY A 117 16.39 1.91 -10.40
C GLY A 117 15.85 2.08 -11.83
N LEU A 118 14.54 2.35 -11.98
CA LEU A 118 13.87 2.42 -13.27
C LEU A 118 13.97 3.82 -13.88
N ASP A 119 14.11 3.82 -15.21
CA ASP A 119 14.04 5.02 -16.03
C ASP A 119 12.59 5.38 -16.33
N ILE A 120 12.04 6.35 -15.61
CA ILE A 120 10.71 6.88 -15.91
C ILE A 120 10.81 7.87 -17.08
N PRO A 121 10.05 7.67 -18.17
CA PRO A 121 9.96 8.63 -19.25
C PRO A 121 9.25 9.91 -18.78
N SER A 122 9.90 11.07 -18.94
CA SER A 122 9.24 12.38 -18.79
C SER A 122 8.60 12.82 -20.12
N ALA A 123 7.60 13.70 -20.05
CA ALA A 123 6.93 14.31 -21.21
C ALA A 123 7.91 14.99 -22.18
N ASP A 124 9.05 15.46 -21.66
CA ASP A 124 10.11 16.12 -22.44
C ASP A 124 11.13 15.14 -23.06
N GLY A 125 10.88 13.83 -22.98
CA GLY A 125 11.79 12.78 -23.49
C GLY A 125 13.04 12.55 -22.62
N GLN A 126 13.24 13.34 -21.56
CA GLN A 126 14.26 13.08 -20.56
C GLN A 126 13.83 11.96 -19.62
N LYS A 127 14.75 11.05 -19.32
CA LYS A 127 14.57 10.02 -18.29
C LYS A 127 14.81 10.66 -16.92
N ILE A 128 14.00 10.34 -15.93
CA ILE A 128 14.15 10.89 -14.57
C ILE A 128 15.36 10.29 -13.84
N ASN A 129 15.71 9.02 -14.10
CA ASN A 129 16.83 8.32 -13.47
C ASN A 129 17.78 7.66 -14.49
N PRO A 130 18.30 8.43 -15.48
CA PRO A 130 18.99 7.89 -16.66
C PRO A 130 20.08 6.91 -16.25
N GLY A 131 19.89 5.63 -16.57
CA GLY A 131 20.87 4.58 -16.27
C GLY A 131 21.12 4.36 -14.77
N ASN A 132 20.12 4.60 -13.93
CA ASN A 132 20.19 4.51 -12.47
C ASN A 132 21.15 5.51 -11.79
N ALA A 133 21.33 6.70 -12.36
CA ALA A 133 22.21 7.74 -11.83
C ALA A 133 21.85 8.24 -10.41
N LEU A 134 20.60 8.07 -9.99
CA LEU A 134 20.07 8.44 -8.68
C LEU A 134 20.04 7.26 -7.70
N GLY A 135 20.33 6.05 -8.19
CA GLY A 135 20.31 4.82 -7.41
C GLY A 135 21.46 4.69 -6.42
N GLY A 136 21.35 3.68 -5.57
CA GLY A 136 22.40 3.34 -4.62
C GLY A 136 23.53 2.54 -5.26
N SER A 137 24.52 2.20 -4.45
CA SER A 137 25.74 1.48 -4.83
C SER A 137 25.54 0.10 -5.51
N LYS A 138 24.34 -0.49 -5.47
CA LYS A 138 24.05 -1.87 -5.91
C LYS A 138 22.95 -2.02 -6.97
N GLY A 139 22.49 -0.95 -7.62
CA GLY A 139 21.41 -1.04 -8.61
C GLY A 139 20.02 -0.91 -7.98
N ALA A 140 19.08 -1.77 -8.40
CA ALA A 140 17.70 -1.78 -7.92
C ALA A 140 17.56 -2.55 -6.61
N TYR A 141 16.92 -1.93 -5.62
CA TYR A 141 16.59 -2.51 -4.31
C TYR A 141 15.15 -3.01 -4.23
N LEU A 142 14.26 -2.44 -5.05
CA LEU A 142 12.85 -2.80 -5.13
C LEU A 142 12.55 -3.35 -6.53
N LYS A 143 11.99 -4.57 -6.59
CA LYS A 143 11.45 -5.09 -7.85
C LYS A 143 10.10 -4.44 -8.10
N SER A 144 10.00 -3.60 -9.13
CA SER A 144 8.75 -3.00 -9.56
C SER A 144 8.61 -3.04 -11.08
N GLU A 145 7.37 -3.01 -11.56
CA GLU A 145 7.06 -2.94 -12.99
C GLU A 145 6.57 -1.53 -13.34
N LEU A 146 7.02 -1.00 -14.47
CA LEU A 146 6.50 0.25 -15.03
C LEU A 146 5.11 0.01 -15.62
N THR A 147 4.19 0.90 -15.32
CA THR A 147 2.89 0.98 -15.97
C THR A 147 2.78 2.28 -16.75
N ASN A 148 2.05 2.25 -17.88
CA ASN A 148 1.71 3.45 -18.65
C ASN A 148 0.43 4.13 -18.14
N ASP A 149 -0.19 3.57 -17.10
CA ASP A 149 -1.46 3.99 -16.54
C ASP A 149 -1.26 4.55 -15.13
N ARG A 150 -1.70 5.78 -14.90
CA ARG A 150 -1.55 6.50 -13.63
C ARG A 150 -2.49 6.01 -12.54
N GLU A 151 -3.41 5.09 -12.84
CA GLU A 151 -4.40 4.59 -11.88
C GLU A 151 -4.21 3.10 -11.54
N LYS A 152 -3.35 2.40 -12.28
CA LYS A 152 -3.07 0.98 -12.05
C LYS A 152 -1.95 0.76 -11.06
N GLU A 153 -1.95 -0.45 -10.51
CA GLU A 153 -0.86 -1.01 -9.71
C GLU A 153 0.49 -0.94 -10.43
N GLY A 154 1.56 -0.80 -9.65
CA GLY A 154 2.90 -0.66 -10.18
C GLY A 154 3.40 0.79 -10.18
N LEU A 155 4.53 1.02 -10.85
CA LEU A 155 5.19 2.32 -10.91
C LEU A 155 4.64 3.12 -12.08
N GLY A 156 3.84 4.13 -11.79
CA GLY A 156 3.24 5.00 -12.79
C GLY A 156 4.24 5.89 -13.53
N PRO A 157 3.84 6.48 -14.67
CA PRO A 157 4.66 7.45 -15.40
C PRO A 157 4.82 8.78 -14.64
N ASP A 158 4.04 8.98 -13.57
CA ASP A 158 4.17 10.05 -12.58
C ASP A 158 5.16 9.71 -11.44
N GLY A 159 5.77 8.52 -11.49
CA GLY A 159 6.68 7.99 -10.48
C GLY A 159 6.00 7.50 -9.21
N ILE A 160 4.67 7.53 -9.14
CA ILE A 160 3.95 7.07 -7.97
C ILE A 160 3.85 5.54 -8.04
N TYR A 161 4.26 4.86 -6.97
CA TYR A 161 4.08 3.41 -6.83
C TYR A 161 2.75 3.11 -6.15
N ARG A 162 1.88 2.38 -6.84
CA ARG A 162 0.51 2.10 -6.43
C ARG A 162 0.29 0.63 -6.12
N ASP A 163 -0.57 0.39 -5.14
CA ASP A 163 -1.03 -0.93 -4.76
C ASP A 163 -2.01 -1.52 -5.80
N PRO A 164 -2.41 -2.80 -5.66
CA PRO A 164 -3.43 -3.46 -6.50
C PRO A 164 -4.82 -2.81 -6.50
N PHE A 165 -5.07 -1.85 -5.62
CA PHE A 165 -6.29 -1.07 -5.54
C PHE A 165 -6.12 0.33 -6.15
N GLY A 166 -4.94 0.68 -6.66
CA GLY A 166 -4.63 1.98 -7.27
C GLY A 166 -4.26 3.07 -6.26
N ASN A 167 -4.12 2.73 -4.97
CA ASN A 167 -3.71 3.67 -3.94
C ASN A 167 -2.19 3.83 -3.95
N PRO A 168 -1.66 5.06 -3.79
CA PRO A 168 -0.23 5.22 -3.56
C PRO A 168 0.15 4.63 -2.20
N TYR A 169 1.27 3.91 -2.14
CA TYR A 169 1.84 3.52 -0.85
C TYR A 169 2.28 4.75 -0.06
N VAL A 170 1.93 4.77 1.22
CA VAL A 170 2.42 5.73 2.21
C VAL A 170 3.67 5.14 2.84
N VAL A 171 4.73 5.93 2.88
CA VAL A 171 6.02 5.51 3.41
C VAL A 171 6.50 6.53 4.42
N THR A 172 6.84 6.10 5.62
CA THR A 172 7.57 6.90 6.59
C THR A 172 8.97 6.33 6.76
N VAL A 173 9.96 7.21 6.93
CA VAL A 173 11.36 6.82 7.21
C VAL A 173 11.87 7.49 8.49
N ASP A 174 12.66 6.74 9.26
CA ASP A 174 13.40 7.21 10.45
C ASP A 174 14.53 8.16 10.03
N LYS A 175 14.18 9.42 9.76
CA LYS A 175 15.18 10.43 9.39
C LYS A 175 15.95 10.93 10.60
N SER A 176 15.37 10.82 11.79
CA SER A 176 16.00 11.26 13.03
C SER A 176 17.24 10.41 13.38
N GLY A 177 17.25 9.15 12.93
CA GLY A 177 18.34 8.20 13.15
C GLY A 177 18.31 7.54 14.52
N ASP A 178 17.18 7.60 15.23
CA ASP A 178 17.01 7.09 16.59
C ASP A 178 16.39 5.68 16.66
N ASP A 179 16.28 5.00 15.51
CA ASP A 179 15.65 3.67 15.36
C ASP A 179 14.16 3.64 15.73
N ARG A 180 13.49 4.80 15.82
CA ARG A 180 12.06 4.91 16.10
C ARG A 180 11.37 5.67 14.98
N CYS A 181 10.72 4.92 14.08
CA CYS A 181 9.98 5.51 12.98
C CYS A 181 8.58 5.96 13.42
N TRP A 182 8.31 7.26 13.30
CA TRP A 182 7.05 7.89 13.68
C TRP A 182 6.21 8.30 12.46
N ASP A 183 5.24 7.46 12.10
CA ASP A 183 4.30 7.75 11.00
C ASP A 183 3.26 8.83 11.38
N MET A 184 2.91 9.68 10.40
CA MET A 184 1.92 10.74 10.60
C MET A 184 0.54 10.23 11.02
N PHE A 185 0.10 9.11 10.43
CA PHE A 185 -1.21 8.52 10.65
C PHE A 185 -1.16 7.50 11.78
N TYR A 186 -0.38 6.43 11.60
CA TYR A 186 -0.26 5.34 12.58
C TYR A 186 0.46 5.77 13.86
N GLY A 187 1.20 6.87 13.86
CA GLY A 187 1.74 7.41 15.09
C GLY A 187 0.73 8.16 15.95
N ALA A 188 -0.46 8.50 15.41
CA ALA A 188 -1.51 9.21 16.13
C ALA A 188 -2.08 8.36 17.27
N LYS A 189 -2.40 9.03 18.38
CA LYS A 189 -2.96 8.35 19.54
C LYS A 189 -4.35 7.79 19.21
N GLU A 190 -5.12 8.55 18.45
CA GLU A 190 -6.47 8.23 17.99
C GLU A 190 -6.47 6.97 17.12
N VAL A 191 -5.45 6.83 16.27
CA VAL A 191 -5.33 5.70 15.33
C VAL A 191 -4.79 4.45 16.03
N SER A 192 -3.63 4.55 16.68
CA SER A 192 -2.96 3.35 17.22
C SER A 192 -3.23 3.08 18.68
N GLY A 193 -3.82 4.01 19.43
CA GLY A 193 -4.12 3.81 20.85
C GLY A 193 -5.57 3.45 21.17
N THR A 194 -6.48 3.59 20.21
CA THR A 194 -7.91 3.28 20.36
C THR A 194 -8.16 1.82 20.01
N GLY A 195 -8.41 0.96 21.00
CA GLY A 195 -8.85 -0.43 20.77
C GLY A 195 -10.34 -0.52 20.39
N PRO A 196 -10.84 -1.67 19.86
CA PRO A 196 -12.24 -1.89 19.45
C PRO A 196 -13.31 -1.38 20.42
N ASP A 197 -13.01 -1.44 21.73
CA ASP A 197 -13.93 -1.03 22.82
C ASP A 197 -13.37 0.13 23.67
N GLN A 198 -12.26 0.75 23.27
CA GLN A 198 -11.53 1.74 24.08
C GLN A 198 -11.50 3.10 23.37
N LYS A 199 -12.37 4.02 23.76
CA LYS A 199 -12.23 5.44 23.43
C LYS A 199 -11.11 6.04 24.27
N LEU A 200 -10.15 6.71 23.64
CA LEU A 200 -9.19 7.56 24.34
C LEU A 200 -9.87 8.89 24.71
N ASP A 201 -10.59 8.90 25.83
CA ASP A 201 -11.12 10.12 26.46
C ASP A 201 -10.07 10.80 27.36
N GLY A 202 -8.99 10.09 27.68
CA GLY A 202 -7.94 10.49 28.61
C GLY A 202 -6.64 11.04 28.02
N GLY A 203 -5.72 11.38 28.92
CA GLY A 203 -4.42 11.97 28.61
C GLY A 203 -3.39 10.94 28.13
N ALA A 204 -2.11 11.31 28.11
CA ALA A 204 -1.03 10.38 27.74
C ALA A 204 -1.00 9.13 28.64
N ASP A 205 -1.45 9.22 29.89
CA ASP A 205 -1.40 8.14 30.87
C ASP A 205 -2.39 7.01 30.59
N ASP A 206 -3.54 7.32 29.96
CA ASP A 206 -4.61 6.35 29.65
C ASP A 206 -4.33 5.57 28.36
N MET A 207 -3.26 5.91 27.64
CA MET A 207 -2.86 5.25 26.41
C MET A 207 -2.15 3.91 26.69
N PRO A 208 -2.49 2.82 26.00
CA PRO A 208 -1.83 1.53 26.17
C PRO A 208 -0.33 1.60 25.84
N ALA A 209 0.48 0.82 26.54
CA ALA A 209 1.93 0.80 26.31
C ALA A 209 2.30 0.26 24.91
N ILE A 210 1.48 -0.66 24.39
CA ILE A 210 1.59 -1.22 23.04
C ILE A 210 0.32 -0.80 22.30
N GLY A 211 0.50 -0.02 21.25
CA GLY A 211 -0.55 0.37 20.33
C GLY A 211 -0.86 -0.73 19.32
N GLN A 212 -1.85 -0.46 18.48
CA GLN A 212 -2.23 -1.34 17.40
C GLN A 212 -1.05 -1.65 16.50
N HIS A 213 -1.04 -2.88 15.98
CA HIS A 213 0.03 -3.41 15.13
C HIS A 213 1.42 -3.43 15.80
N GLY A 214 1.47 -3.46 17.13
CA GLY A 214 2.71 -3.63 17.89
C GLY A 214 3.54 -2.37 18.05
N LEU A 215 2.98 -1.21 17.72
CA LEU A 215 3.69 0.07 17.84
C LEU A 215 3.89 0.44 19.31
N MET A 216 5.05 0.99 19.63
CA MET A 216 5.40 1.32 21.02
C MET A 216 4.97 2.73 21.36
N LYS A 217 4.35 2.89 22.53
CA LYS A 217 4.00 4.21 23.07
C LYS A 217 5.26 5.02 23.33
N VAL A 218 5.26 6.26 22.86
CA VAL A 218 6.30 7.26 23.17
C VAL A 218 5.63 8.48 23.77
N VAL A 219 6.21 8.92 24.89
CA VAL A 219 5.84 10.17 25.59
C VAL A 219 7.12 10.99 25.72
N ASN A 220 7.24 12.04 24.92
CA ASN A 220 8.38 12.97 24.96
C ASN A 220 7.89 14.42 24.87
N GLY A 221 7.64 15.01 26.04
CA GLY A 221 7.06 16.36 26.14
C GLY A 221 5.70 16.44 25.43
N ALA A 222 5.60 17.30 24.42
CA ALA A 222 4.39 17.44 23.59
C ALA A 222 4.19 16.29 22.59
N ASN A 223 5.23 15.50 22.31
CA ASN A 223 5.14 14.36 21.40
C ASN A 223 4.61 13.14 22.13
N VAL A 224 3.31 12.89 22.01
CA VAL A 224 2.63 11.71 22.56
C VAL A 224 2.05 10.91 21.40
N GLY A 225 2.33 9.61 21.36
CA GLY A 225 1.81 8.73 20.31
C GLY A 225 2.53 7.39 20.25
N TYR A 226 2.60 6.83 19.04
CA TYR A 226 3.15 5.50 18.79
C TYR A 226 4.24 5.53 17.72
N VAL A 227 5.24 4.68 17.87
CA VAL A 227 6.35 4.53 16.92
C VAL A 227 6.61 3.06 16.62
N LEU A 228 7.17 2.81 15.45
CA LEU A 228 7.78 1.53 15.13
C LEU A 228 9.24 1.53 15.60
N GLN A 229 9.69 0.46 16.25
CA GLN A 229 11.12 0.19 16.45
C GLN A 229 11.73 -0.31 15.12
N GLY A 230 12.15 0.61 14.26
CA GLY A 230 12.57 0.27 12.90
C GLY A 230 12.85 1.50 12.04
N LYS A 231 13.28 1.26 10.80
CA LYS A 231 13.74 2.31 9.88
C LYS A 231 12.68 2.87 8.95
N ALA A 232 11.61 2.12 8.68
CA ALA A 232 10.56 2.57 7.79
C ALA A 232 9.21 1.94 8.17
N MET A 233 8.14 2.70 7.98
CA MET A 233 6.76 2.22 8.06
C MET A 233 6.15 2.33 6.67
N VAL A 234 5.51 1.26 6.17
CA VAL A 234 4.85 1.29 4.85
C VAL A 234 3.43 0.78 4.96
N TRP A 235 2.48 1.51 4.37
CA TRP A 235 1.08 1.14 4.40
C TRP A 235 0.28 1.67 3.20
N SER A 236 -0.93 1.14 3.01
CA SER A 236 -1.92 1.57 2.02
C SER A 236 -3.32 1.65 2.65
N ALA A 237 -4.17 2.53 2.12
CA ALA A 237 -5.58 2.66 2.46
C ALA A 237 -6.44 1.46 2.02
N GLY A 238 -5.86 0.49 1.31
CA GLY A 238 -6.54 -0.78 1.04
C GLY A 238 -7.75 -0.70 0.10
N PRO A 239 -8.64 -1.71 0.13
CA PRO A 239 -9.75 -1.86 -0.80
C PRO A 239 -10.73 -0.68 -0.87
N ASP A 240 -11.11 -0.10 0.28
CA ASP A 240 -12.07 1.01 0.31
C ASP A 240 -11.44 2.36 -0.08
N ARG A 241 -10.11 2.46 -0.02
CA ARG A 241 -9.29 3.63 -0.34
C ARG A 241 -9.50 4.81 0.60
N GLU A 242 -10.08 4.57 1.76
CA GLU A 242 -10.42 5.61 2.72
C GLU A 242 -9.54 5.49 3.98
N ILE A 243 -9.41 6.60 4.71
CA ILE A 243 -8.78 6.63 6.03
C ILE A 243 -9.54 7.61 6.92
N SER A 244 -9.52 7.36 8.23
CA SER A 244 -10.13 8.19 9.24
C SER A 244 -9.13 8.47 10.37
N PRO A 245 -8.54 9.69 10.43
CA PRO A 245 -7.61 10.06 11.49
C PRO A 245 -8.23 10.08 12.90
N GLY A 246 -9.56 10.13 13.00
CA GLY A 246 -10.29 10.12 14.27
C GLY A 246 -10.78 8.74 14.73
N ALA A 247 -10.47 7.68 13.98
CA ALA A 247 -10.86 6.32 14.32
C ALA A 247 -9.63 5.44 14.56
N GLY A 248 -9.79 4.39 15.37
CA GLY A 248 -8.74 3.39 15.58
C GLY A 248 -8.38 2.69 14.27
N ALA A 249 -7.16 2.15 14.15
CA ALA A 249 -6.71 1.45 12.95
C ALA A 249 -7.46 0.14 12.66
N LEU A 250 -8.15 -0.42 13.65
CA LEU A 250 -9.02 -1.60 13.50
C LEU A 250 -10.52 -1.23 13.48
N MET A 251 -10.86 0.01 13.12
CA MET A 251 -12.22 0.53 13.13
C MET A 251 -12.56 1.28 11.84
N ASP A 252 -13.85 1.41 11.58
CA ASP A 252 -14.40 2.23 10.49
C ASP A 252 -13.66 1.99 9.16
N LYS A 253 -13.26 3.08 8.51
CA LYS A 253 -12.53 3.16 7.24
C LYS A 253 -11.08 2.70 7.33
N ASN A 254 -10.56 2.45 8.54
CA ASN A 254 -9.17 2.04 8.70
C ASN A 254 -9.03 0.52 8.74
N TYR A 255 -10.13 -0.22 8.91
CA TYR A 255 -10.12 -1.64 9.20
C TYR A 255 -9.45 -2.49 8.10
N ASP A 256 -9.57 -2.08 6.83
CA ASP A 256 -9.00 -2.76 5.68
C ASP A 256 -7.69 -2.12 5.18
N ASN A 257 -7.13 -1.16 5.94
CA ASN A 257 -5.79 -0.65 5.70
C ASN A 257 -4.77 -1.79 5.70
N ILE A 258 -3.80 -1.68 4.81
CA ILE A 258 -2.79 -2.70 4.59
C ILE A 258 -1.45 -2.17 5.04
N ILE A 259 -0.87 -2.85 6.02
CA ILE A 259 0.42 -2.46 6.60
C ILE A 259 1.50 -3.53 6.33
N GLY A 260 2.75 -3.09 6.24
CA GLY A 260 3.92 -3.95 6.22
C GLY A 260 5.17 -3.16 6.60
N TRP A 261 5.74 -3.50 7.75
CA TRP A 261 6.97 -2.93 8.28
C TRP A 261 7.68 -3.95 9.15
#